data_AF-A0A1J0LQP3-F1
#
_entry.id   AF-A0A1J0LQP3-F1
#
_cell.length_a   1.000
_cell.length_b   1.000
_cell.length_c   1.000
_cell.angle_alpha   90.00
_cell.angle_beta   90.00
_cell.angle_gamma   90.00
#
_symmetry.space_group_name_H-M   'P 1'
#
loop_
_entity.id
_entity.type
_entity.pdbx_description
1 polymer ?
#
loop_
_entity_poly.entity_id
_entity_poly.type
_entity_poly.pdbx_seq_one_letter_code
_entity_poly.pdbx_strand_id
1 'polypeptide(L)'
;MRKIRLSIPILLIGAWIYAQVGIGTNTPENTLDIVQSNSSLRLKSNDVVGVNGQAKMIISGRRGDTTADMSIIEFQVSGNDGAKISSRTPISNSKVDGAHLVFSTASSASSSMTDRMTIQNTGNVGIGISQPSTTLDVNGDLRIRSLPTETNTANFSTMVADTNGNIKSIAKSGSTSLSGITPGGSGTATLNSTSGSIVIVRSLDACGRDMISTFTVARDALLFLNGQVQSTQQVSTRQSSGRSNVITAASIGNCADGTDGVWDYTLTVNSAGTQLTLTNNNANNRNYTITTTQL
;
A
#
# COMPACT_ATOMS: atom_id res chain seq x y z
N MET A 1 57.44 71.39 19.10
CA MET A 1 56.70 70.19 18.66
C MET A 1 55.22 70.39 18.95
N ARG A 2 54.39 70.62 17.92
CA ARG A 2 52.99 71.06 18.05
C ARG A 2 52.08 69.82 17.98
N LYS A 3 51.42 69.45 19.10
CA LYS A 3 50.50 68.31 19.16
C LYS A 3 49.18 68.67 18.50
N ILE A 4 48.82 68.01 17.41
CA ILE A 4 47.52 68.11 16.77
C ILE A 4 46.55 67.18 17.52
N ARG A 5 45.47 67.73 18.08
CA ARG A 5 44.36 66.95 18.64
C ARG A 5 43.27 66.83 17.59
N LEU A 6 42.94 65.60 17.21
CA LEU A 6 41.78 65.29 16.36
C LEU A 6 40.58 65.02 17.28
N SER A 7 39.59 65.90 17.28
CA SER A 7 38.35 65.75 18.02
C SER A 7 37.24 65.33 17.06
N ILE A 8 36.78 64.08 17.16
CA ILE A 8 35.63 63.58 16.40
C ILE A 8 34.41 63.57 17.35
N PRO A 9 33.42 64.46 17.17
CA PRO A 9 32.19 64.37 17.93
C PRO A 9 31.34 63.22 17.38
N ILE A 10 31.18 62.14 18.15
CA ILE A 10 30.21 61.09 17.84
C ILE A 10 28.87 61.51 18.43
N LEU A 11 27.93 61.88 17.56
CA LEU A 11 26.53 62.09 17.90
C LEU A 11 25.82 60.72 17.94
N LEU A 12 25.68 60.13 19.12
CA LEU A 12 24.83 58.97 19.34
C LEU A 12 23.36 59.43 19.38
N ILE A 13 22.78 59.64 18.20
CA ILE A 13 21.32 59.63 18.05
C ILE A 13 20.90 58.17 18.23
N GLY A 14 19.99 57.91 19.17
CA GLY A 14 19.44 56.57 19.42
C GLY A 14 18.68 56.07 18.19
N ALA A 15 19.40 55.47 17.25
CA ALA A 15 18.81 54.71 16.17
C ALA A 15 18.57 53.30 16.68
N TRP A 16 17.32 52.86 16.65
CA TRP A 16 17.00 51.44 16.72
C TRP A 16 17.54 50.79 15.43
N ILE A 17 18.82 50.41 15.44
CA ILE A 17 19.40 49.60 14.37
C ILE A 17 18.98 48.16 14.60
N TYR A 18 17.98 47.68 13.85
CA TYR A 18 17.78 46.25 13.70
C TYR A 18 19.03 45.70 13.00
N ALA A 19 19.91 45.04 13.74
CA ALA A 19 21.13 44.49 13.18
C ALA A 19 20.77 43.23 12.37
N GLN A 20 20.81 43.34 11.04
CA GLN A 20 20.85 42.19 10.15
C GLN A 20 22.31 41.71 10.03
N VAL A 21 22.52 40.40 10.04
CA VAL A 21 23.83 39.77 9.86
C VAL A 21 23.91 39.22 8.44
N GLY A 22 24.64 39.91 7.58
CA GLY A 22 25.00 39.42 6.25
C GLY A 22 26.35 38.71 6.25
N ILE A 23 26.40 37.49 5.73
CA ILE A 23 27.64 36.76 5.47
C ILE A 23 27.76 36.56 3.95
N GLY A 24 28.70 37.26 3.31
CA GLY A 24 28.85 37.24 1.85
C GLY A 24 27.95 38.22 1.09
N THR A 25 27.13 39.02 1.79
CA THR A 25 26.32 40.11 1.24
C THR A 25 26.43 41.36 2.11
N ASN A 26 26.39 42.54 1.50
CA ASN A 26 26.28 43.84 2.18
C ASN A 26 24.85 44.39 2.18
N THR A 27 23.90 43.68 1.56
CA THR A 27 22.47 43.99 1.54
C THR A 27 21.68 42.75 1.97
N PRO A 28 21.66 42.40 3.26
CA PRO A 28 20.93 41.23 3.76
C PRO A 28 19.42 41.38 3.54
N GLU A 29 18.78 40.36 2.96
CA GLU A 29 17.31 40.35 2.79
C GLU A 29 16.58 39.84 4.04
N ASN A 30 17.28 39.12 4.91
CA ASN A 30 16.77 38.53 6.14
C ASN A 30 17.63 38.91 7.36
N THR A 31 17.13 38.67 8.58
CA THR A 31 17.87 38.96 9.83
C THR A 31 19.23 38.27 9.90
N LEU A 32 19.31 37.04 9.39
CA LEU A 32 20.55 36.35 9.10
C LEU A 32 20.49 35.90 7.65
N ASP A 33 21.41 36.40 6.82
CA ASP A 33 21.47 36.12 5.40
C ASP A 33 22.87 35.62 5.02
N ILE A 34 22.96 34.46 4.38
CA ILE A 34 24.21 33.83 3.96
C ILE A 34 24.16 33.67 2.45
N VAL A 35 24.91 34.51 1.74
CA VAL A 35 24.89 34.58 0.27
C VAL A 35 26.27 34.27 -0.28
N GLN A 36 26.49 33.00 -0.63
CA GLN A 36 27.71 32.46 -1.25
C GLN A 36 27.38 31.28 -2.17
N SER A 37 28.29 30.93 -3.09
CA SER A 37 28.11 29.80 -4.02
C SER A 37 27.86 28.45 -3.34
N ASN A 38 28.34 28.25 -2.11
CA ASN A 38 28.13 27.06 -1.28
C ASN A 38 27.75 27.46 0.16
N SER A 39 26.59 28.09 0.31
CA SER A 39 26.11 28.56 1.62
C SER A 39 25.69 27.37 2.50
N SER A 40 26.10 27.36 3.77
CA SER A 40 25.71 26.33 4.74
C SER A 40 25.65 26.87 6.16
N LEU A 41 24.71 26.35 6.96
CA LEU A 41 24.66 26.56 8.41
C LEU A 41 25.09 25.28 9.12
N ARG A 42 26.24 25.32 9.79
CA ARG A 42 26.74 24.20 10.58
C ARG A 42 26.52 24.44 12.06
N LEU A 43 25.66 23.63 12.68
CA LEU A 43 25.50 23.57 14.14
C LEU A 43 26.26 22.35 14.66
N LYS A 44 27.22 22.56 15.57
CA LYS A 44 28.00 21.49 16.19
C LYS A 44 28.01 21.65 17.71
N SER A 45 27.81 20.55 18.42
CA SER A 45 28.14 20.43 19.84
C SER A 45 29.55 19.83 19.92
N ASN A 46 30.43 20.42 20.70
CA ASN A 46 31.82 19.96 20.89
C ASN A 46 32.09 19.50 22.32
N ASP A 47 31.04 19.07 23.04
CA ASP A 47 31.17 18.66 24.43
C ASP A 47 31.97 17.37 24.59
N VAL A 48 32.79 17.35 25.65
CA VAL A 48 33.64 16.24 26.06
C VAL A 48 33.07 15.65 27.34
N VAL A 49 32.68 14.36 27.28
CA VAL A 49 32.33 13.43 28.37
C VAL A 49 31.39 13.95 29.47
N GLY A 50 30.16 13.43 29.49
CA GLY A 50 29.31 13.42 30.69
C GLY A 50 28.11 14.36 30.72
N VAL A 51 27.83 15.11 29.65
CA VAL A 51 26.61 15.94 29.52
C VAL A 51 25.96 15.80 28.14
N ASN A 52 24.65 16.03 28.08
CA ASN A 52 23.81 15.96 26.87
C ASN A 52 24.07 17.12 25.90
N GLY A 53 25.29 17.25 25.37
CA GLY A 53 25.63 18.30 24.41
C GLY A 53 24.88 18.11 23.09
N GLN A 54 23.86 18.93 22.81
CA GLN A 54 23.04 18.86 21.61
C GLN A 54 23.17 20.14 20.77
N ALA A 55 23.49 19.99 19.49
CA ALA A 55 23.29 21.05 18.50
C ALA A 55 21.82 21.05 18.07
N LYS A 56 21.02 22.00 18.56
CA LYS A 56 19.57 22.06 18.33
C LYS A 56 19.22 23.25 17.43
N MET A 57 18.55 22.98 16.32
CA MET A 57 17.85 24.02 15.56
C MET A 57 16.38 24.03 16.00
N ILE A 58 15.91 25.14 16.56
CA ILE A 58 14.51 25.32 16.93
C ILE A 58 13.89 26.24 15.89
N ILE A 59 12.90 25.72 15.16
CA ILE A 59 12.07 26.51 14.25
C ILE A 59 10.70 26.63 14.92
N SER A 60 10.38 27.83 15.37
CA SER A 60 9.12 28.14 16.04
C SER A 60 8.51 29.35 15.39
N GLY A 61 7.32 29.20 14.81
CA GLY A 61 6.44 30.35 14.58
C GLY A 61 5.32 30.42 15.60
N ARG A 62 4.79 31.63 15.74
CA ARG A 62 3.69 31.94 16.65
C ARG A 62 2.42 32.06 15.82
N ARG A 63 1.37 31.32 16.23
CA ARG A 63 0.07 31.31 15.56
C ARG A 63 -0.53 32.73 15.52
N GLY A 64 -0.87 33.21 14.33
CA GLY A 64 -1.59 34.47 14.08
C GLY A 64 -3.04 34.30 13.62
N ASP A 65 -3.35 33.19 12.94
CA ASP A 65 -4.67 32.85 12.35
C ASP A 65 -4.81 31.31 12.27
N THR A 66 -6.05 30.82 12.38
CA THR A 66 -6.60 29.46 12.45
C THR A 66 -6.27 28.44 11.34
N THR A 67 -5.45 28.74 10.34
CA THR A 67 -5.14 27.76 9.26
C THR A 67 -3.69 27.77 8.76
N ALA A 68 -2.77 28.43 9.46
CA ALA A 68 -1.41 28.65 8.96
C ALA A 68 -0.40 27.58 9.42
N ASP A 69 0.55 27.26 8.54
CA ASP A 69 1.78 26.58 8.92
C ASP A 69 2.50 27.40 10.00
N MET A 70 2.81 26.76 11.13
CA MET A 70 3.40 27.42 12.29
C MET A 70 4.91 27.49 12.19
N SER A 71 5.56 26.41 11.79
CA SER A 71 7.02 26.35 11.61
C SER A 71 7.30 25.72 10.26
N ILE A 72 8.22 26.30 9.48
CA ILE A 72 8.47 25.91 8.09
C ILE A 72 9.96 25.70 7.86
N ILE A 73 10.30 24.61 7.15
CA ILE A 73 11.53 24.49 6.37
C ILE A 73 11.11 24.55 4.91
N GLU A 74 11.58 25.57 4.20
CA GLU A 74 11.24 25.80 2.81
C GLU A 74 12.41 25.46 1.89
N PHE A 75 12.10 24.79 0.78
CA PHE A 75 13.01 24.45 -0.29
C PHE A 75 12.57 25.18 -1.55
N GLN A 76 13.19 26.34 -1.78
CA GLN A 76 12.88 27.17 -2.94
C GLN A 76 13.61 26.68 -4.20
N VAL A 77 13.00 26.91 -5.37
CA VAL A 77 13.60 26.68 -6.69
C VAL A 77 13.52 27.98 -7.48
N SER A 78 14.68 28.57 -7.79
CA SER A 78 14.78 29.81 -8.55
C SER A 78 13.96 30.98 -7.95
N GLY A 79 13.94 31.11 -6.62
CA GLY A 79 13.21 32.16 -5.90
C GLY A 79 11.70 31.92 -5.77
N ASN A 80 11.21 30.72 -6.11
CA ASN A 80 9.82 30.34 -5.94
C ASN A 80 9.67 29.15 -4.99
N ASP A 81 8.47 28.97 -4.43
CA ASP A 81 8.12 27.85 -3.56
C ASP A 81 8.24 26.51 -4.32
N GLY A 82 9.17 25.66 -3.92
CA GLY A 82 9.34 24.32 -4.50
C GLY A 82 8.68 23.24 -3.65
N ALA A 83 9.22 23.04 -2.45
CA ALA A 83 8.71 22.10 -1.46
C ALA A 83 8.85 22.67 -0.05
N LYS A 84 8.04 22.19 0.88
CA LYS A 84 8.17 22.55 2.30
C LYS A 84 7.84 21.40 3.23
N ILE A 85 8.42 21.49 4.42
CA ILE A 85 8.04 20.69 5.58
C ILE A 85 7.53 21.67 6.62
N SER A 86 6.29 21.48 7.07
CA SER A 86 5.67 22.36 8.04
C SER A 86 5.03 21.64 9.21
N SER A 87 5.00 22.35 10.35
CA SER A 87 4.16 22.02 11.48
C SER A 87 2.83 22.76 11.34
N ARG A 88 1.70 22.05 11.38
CA ARG A 88 0.37 22.63 11.25
C ARG A 88 -0.56 22.11 12.35
N THR A 89 -1.26 22.98 13.05
CA THR A 89 -2.24 22.55 14.05
C THR A 89 -3.62 22.37 13.42
N PRO A 90 -4.41 21.37 13.84
CA PRO A 90 -5.80 21.28 13.43
C PRO A 90 -6.59 22.50 13.92
N ILE A 91 -7.71 22.79 13.24
CA ILE A 91 -8.49 24.05 13.32
C ILE A 91 -9.12 24.30 14.72
N SER A 92 -8.87 23.44 15.70
CA SER A 92 -9.35 23.62 17.07
C SER A 92 -8.48 24.63 17.83
N ASN A 93 -9.12 25.60 18.48
CA ASN A 93 -8.49 26.71 19.21
C ASN A 93 -7.84 26.30 20.55
N SER A 94 -7.42 25.05 20.67
CA SER A 94 -7.01 24.47 21.92
C SER A 94 -5.52 24.13 21.86
N LYS A 95 -4.73 24.73 22.75
CA LYS A 95 -3.29 24.48 22.96
C LYS A 95 -2.95 23.01 23.32
N VAL A 96 -3.91 22.09 23.23
CA VAL A 96 -3.81 20.66 23.56
C VAL A 96 -3.64 19.78 22.33
N ASP A 97 -3.96 20.25 21.12
CA ASP A 97 -3.76 19.42 19.92
C ASP A 97 -2.31 19.54 19.46
N GLY A 98 -1.60 18.40 19.47
CA GLY A 98 -0.28 18.31 18.87
C GLY A 98 -0.34 18.72 17.40
N ALA A 99 0.72 19.37 16.91
CA ALA A 99 0.78 19.75 15.50
C ALA A 99 1.00 18.51 14.61
N HIS A 100 0.40 18.55 13.42
CA HIS A 100 0.68 17.64 12.32
C HIS A 100 2.00 18.02 11.66
N LEU A 101 2.71 17.03 11.12
CA LEU A 101 3.81 17.25 10.19
C LEU A 101 3.29 17.13 8.76
N VAL A 102 3.50 18.15 7.95
CA VAL A 102 2.99 18.22 6.58
C VAL A 102 4.14 18.37 5.60
N PHE A 103 4.10 17.56 4.54
CA PHE A 103 4.98 17.67 3.38
C PHE A 103 4.17 18.19 2.20
N SER A 104 4.55 19.34 1.67
CA SER A 104 3.86 19.96 0.54
C SER A 104 4.83 20.18 -0.62
N THR A 105 4.32 20.02 -1.84
CA THR A 105 5.05 20.35 -3.07
C THR A 105 4.19 21.19 -4.00
N ALA A 106 4.86 22.06 -4.76
CA ALA A 106 4.28 22.76 -5.89
C ALA A 106 4.40 21.88 -7.15
N SER A 107 3.42 21.92 -8.05
CA SER A 107 3.51 21.25 -9.36
C SER A 107 4.38 22.02 -10.37
N SER A 108 4.63 23.30 -10.10
CA SER A 108 5.55 24.17 -10.83
C SER A 108 5.98 25.35 -9.96
N ALA A 109 6.99 26.10 -10.38
CA ALA A 109 7.45 27.31 -9.71
C ALA A 109 6.37 28.42 -9.60
N SER A 110 5.21 28.28 -10.24
CA SER A 110 4.12 29.25 -10.20
C SER A 110 2.82 28.73 -9.58
N SER A 111 2.82 27.47 -9.10
CA SER A 111 1.63 26.84 -8.53
C SER A 111 1.60 26.95 -7.01
N SER A 112 0.41 27.08 -6.44
CA SER A 112 0.20 26.95 -4.99
C SER A 112 0.68 25.59 -4.49
N MET A 113 1.30 25.56 -3.31
CA MET A 113 1.71 24.31 -2.67
C MET A 113 0.51 23.44 -2.34
N THR A 114 0.63 22.15 -2.62
CA THR A 114 -0.37 21.13 -2.27
C THR A 114 0.21 20.18 -1.24
N ASP A 115 -0.54 19.88 -0.19
CA ASP A 115 -0.14 18.86 0.78
C ASP A 115 -0.14 17.49 0.09
N ARG A 116 1.01 16.82 0.15
CA ARG A 116 1.20 15.50 -0.46
C ARG A 116 1.16 14.40 0.58
N MET A 117 1.70 14.68 1.75
CA MET A 117 1.72 13.75 2.88
C MET A 117 1.46 14.50 4.18
N THR A 118 0.58 13.95 5.02
CA THR A 118 0.29 14.48 6.36
C THR A 118 0.55 13.39 7.39
N ILE A 119 1.29 13.69 8.45
CA ILE A 119 1.40 12.85 9.63
C ILE A 119 0.66 13.58 10.76
N GLN A 120 -0.47 13.02 11.17
CA GLN A 120 -1.24 13.59 12.28
C GLN A 120 -0.51 13.40 13.62
N ASN A 121 -0.90 14.19 14.62
CA ASN A 121 -0.43 14.03 15.99
C ASN A 121 -0.91 12.71 16.63
N THR A 122 -1.88 12.03 16.01
CA THR A 122 -2.34 10.68 16.34
C THR A 122 -1.43 9.58 15.78
N GLY A 123 -0.48 9.91 14.91
CA GLY A 123 0.42 8.96 14.24
C GLY A 123 -0.06 8.47 12.88
N ASN A 124 -1.29 8.81 12.46
CA ASN A 124 -1.81 8.44 11.15
C ASN A 124 -1.11 9.18 10.02
N VAL A 125 -0.78 8.45 8.95
CA VAL A 125 -0.14 8.97 7.74
C VAL A 125 -1.16 9.02 6.61
N GLY A 126 -1.41 10.21 6.07
CA GLY A 126 -2.21 10.42 4.86
C GLY A 126 -1.32 10.71 3.66
N ILE A 127 -1.60 10.10 2.50
CA ILE A 127 -1.00 10.45 1.20
C ILE A 127 -2.12 10.98 0.29
N GLY A 128 -2.00 12.23 -0.14
CA GLY A 128 -3.05 12.93 -0.90
C GLY A 128 -4.32 13.27 -0.11
N ILE A 129 -4.28 13.12 1.22
CA ILE A 129 -5.37 13.41 2.15
C ILE A 129 -4.83 14.06 3.42
N SER A 130 -5.53 15.09 3.92
CA SER A 130 -5.11 15.86 5.10
C SER A 130 -5.67 15.31 6.42
N GLN A 131 -6.73 14.50 6.37
CA GLN A 131 -7.38 13.89 7.52
C GLN A 131 -7.49 12.36 7.34
N PRO A 132 -6.37 11.60 7.40
CA PRO A 132 -6.40 10.14 7.34
C PRO A 132 -7.29 9.54 8.45
N SER A 133 -8.20 8.62 8.09
CA SER A 133 -9.08 7.93 9.06
C SER A 133 -8.49 6.63 9.61
N THR A 134 -7.36 6.18 9.08
CA THR A 134 -6.62 4.98 9.50
C THR A 134 -5.11 5.23 9.49
N THR A 135 -4.31 4.28 9.98
CA THR A 135 -2.86 4.43 10.17
C THR A 135 -2.13 4.84 8.89
N LEU A 136 -2.55 4.31 7.74
CA LEU A 136 -2.09 4.73 6.42
C LEU A 136 -3.31 4.88 5.50
N ASP A 137 -3.60 6.11 5.10
CA ASP A 137 -4.74 6.44 4.24
C ASP A 137 -4.22 7.06 2.93
N VAL A 138 -4.57 6.48 1.79
CA VAL A 138 -4.08 6.91 0.47
C VAL A 138 -5.27 7.32 -0.37
N ASN A 139 -5.37 8.62 -0.66
CA ASN A 139 -6.33 9.14 -1.61
C ASN A 139 -5.73 9.13 -3.02
N GLY A 140 -5.81 7.98 -3.68
CA GLY A 140 -5.25 7.71 -5.00
C GLY A 140 -4.87 6.24 -5.18
N ASP A 141 -4.01 5.96 -6.16
CA ASP A 141 -3.54 4.59 -6.42
C ASP A 141 -2.41 4.17 -5.47
N LEU A 142 -2.51 2.96 -4.93
CA LEU A 142 -1.44 2.29 -4.19
C LEU A 142 -0.75 1.24 -5.07
N ARG A 143 0.56 1.40 -5.29
CA ARG A 143 1.39 0.39 -5.97
C ARG A 143 2.45 -0.19 -5.04
N ILE A 144 2.36 -1.48 -4.76
CA ILE A 144 3.39 -2.24 -4.05
C ILE A 144 4.24 -2.98 -5.10
N ARG A 145 5.50 -2.56 -5.30
CA ARG A 145 6.36 -3.09 -6.37
C ARG A 145 6.90 -4.49 -6.10
N SER A 146 7.10 -4.82 -4.83
CA SER A 146 7.56 -6.13 -4.40
C SER A 146 6.77 -6.51 -3.16
N LEU A 147 6.06 -7.62 -3.27
CA LEU A 147 5.53 -8.34 -2.13
C LEU A 147 6.49 -9.50 -1.94
N PRO A 148 7.19 -9.61 -0.79
CA PRO A 148 8.02 -10.77 -0.53
C PRO A 148 7.17 -12.03 -0.69
N THR A 149 7.49 -12.84 -1.68
CA THR A 149 6.94 -14.20 -1.77
C THR A 149 7.63 -14.98 -0.67
N GLU A 150 6.93 -15.18 0.45
CA GLU A 150 7.38 -16.16 1.43
C GLU A 150 7.50 -17.51 0.71
N THR A 151 8.72 -18.04 0.62
CA THR A 151 8.99 -19.38 0.08
C THR A 151 8.50 -20.40 1.10
N ASN A 152 7.18 -20.49 1.25
CA ASN A 152 6.51 -21.55 1.98
C ASN A 152 5.36 -22.03 1.10
N THR A 153 5.54 -23.21 0.53
CA THR A 153 4.74 -23.87 -0.51
C THR A 153 3.29 -24.22 -0.11
N ALA A 154 2.66 -23.48 0.81
CA ALA A 154 1.34 -23.81 1.34
C ALA A 154 0.30 -22.69 1.33
N ASN A 155 0.64 -21.40 1.31
CA ASN A 155 -0.36 -20.34 1.52
C ASN A 155 -0.21 -19.17 0.53
N PHE A 156 -0.75 -19.31 -0.68
CA PHE A 156 -1.17 -18.10 -1.40
C PHE A 156 -2.29 -17.48 -0.57
N SER A 157 -2.06 -16.28 -0.06
CA SER A 157 -3.13 -15.51 0.51
C SER A 157 -3.72 -14.62 -0.57
N THR A 158 -4.99 -14.87 -0.92
CA THR A 158 -5.75 -13.93 -1.75
C THR A 158 -5.88 -12.64 -0.97
N MET A 159 -5.37 -11.54 -1.54
CA MET A 159 -5.62 -10.23 -0.98
C MET A 159 -7.07 -9.86 -1.24
N VAL A 160 -7.79 -9.50 -0.19
CA VAL A 160 -9.15 -8.98 -0.27
C VAL A 160 -9.20 -7.61 0.39
N ALA A 161 -10.06 -6.74 -0.11
CA ALA A 161 -10.46 -5.53 0.61
C ALA A 161 -11.72 -5.85 1.42
N ASP A 162 -11.76 -5.44 2.69
CA ASP A 162 -13.05 -5.39 3.41
C ASP A 162 -13.92 -4.21 2.93
N THR A 163 -15.14 -4.08 3.45
CA THR A 163 -16.08 -3.01 3.06
C THR A 163 -15.55 -1.60 3.33
N ASN A 164 -14.51 -1.47 4.14
CA ASN A 164 -13.86 -0.20 4.47
C ASN A 164 -12.56 0.00 3.68
N GLY A 165 -12.27 -0.86 2.69
CA GLY A 165 -11.08 -0.77 1.86
C GLY A 165 -9.80 -1.32 2.50
N ASN A 166 -9.86 -1.94 3.68
CA ASN A 166 -8.66 -2.49 4.30
C ASN A 166 -8.23 -3.75 3.59
N ILE A 167 -6.98 -3.77 3.10
CA ILE A 167 -6.39 -4.95 2.48
C ILE A 167 -6.05 -6.00 3.56
N LYS A 168 -6.64 -7.18 3.43
CA LYS A 168 -6.40 -8.35 4.28
C LYS A 168 -5.91 -9.51 3.45
N SER A 169 -5.11 -10.35 4.08
CA SER A 169 -4.67 -11.62 3.54
C SER A 169 -5.62 -12.70 4.08
N ILE A 170 -6.35 -13.40 3.20
CA ILE A 170 -7.09 -14.60 3.59
C ILE A 170 -6.19 -15.82 3.50
N ALA A 171 -6.03 -16.55 4.59
CA ALA A 171 -5.29 -17.81 4.59
C ALA A 171 -6.06 -18.88 3.79
N LYS A 172 -5.33 -19.80 3.16
CA LYS A 172 -5.90 -21.02 2.60
C LYS A 172 -6.58 -21.82 3.71
N SER A 173 -7.88 -22.05 3.59
CA SER A 173 -8.66 -22.73 4.63
C SER A 173 -8.59 -24.25 4.53
N GLY A 174 -8.20 -24.80 3.37
CA GLY A 174 -7.95 -26.23 3.19
C GLY A 174 -7.45 -26.59 1.79
N SER A 175 -6.69 -27.68 1.71
CA SER A 175 -6.38 -28.38 0.45
C SER A 175 -6.79 -29.83 0.60
N THR A 176 -7.51 -30.37 -0.37
CA THR A 176 -7.75 -31.80 -0.47
C THR A 176 -7.24 -32.30 -1.80
N SER A 177 -6.30 -33.25 -1.77
CA SER A 177 -5.81 -33.95 -2.95
C SER A 177 -6.61 -35.24 -3.13
N LEU A 178 -7.20 -35.41 -4.30
CA LEU A 178 -7.97 -36.58 -4.71
C LEU A 178 -7.19 -37.28 -5.82
N SER A 179 -6.54 -38.39 -5.49
CA SER A 179 -5.64 -39.10 -6.41
C SER A 179 -6.32 -40.33 -7.00
N GLY A 180 -6.15 -40.54 -8.31
CA GLY A 180 -6.56 -41.75 -9.00
C GLY A 180 -8.07 -41.97 -9.06
N ILE A 181 -8.87 -40.89 -9.11
CA ILE A 181 -10.32 -41.01 -9.17
C ILE A 181 -10.70 -41.65 -10.51
N THR A 182 -11.29 -42.85 -10.46
CA THR A 182 -11.68 -43.63 -11.63
C THR A 182 -12.83 -42.96 -12.40
N PRO A 183 -13.08 -43.33 -13.67
CA PRO A 183 -14.26 -42.89 -14.41
C PRO A 183 -15.55 -43.16 -13.62
N GLY A 184 -16.40 -42.14 -13.47
CA GLY A 184 -17.61 -42.17 -12.63
C GLY A 184 -17.36 -42.17 -11.12
N GLY A 185 -16.11 -42.33 -10.68
CA GLY A 185 -15.70 -42.27 -9.29
C GLY A 185 -15.82 -40.86 -8.72
N SER A 186 -15.93 -40.76 -7.39
CA SER A 186 -16.06 -39.47 -6.70
C SER A 186 -15.12 -39.35 -5.51
N GLY A 187 -14.66 -38.13 -5.24
CA GLY A 187 -13.96 -37.74 -4.02
C GLY A 187 -14.62 -36.55 -3.35
N THR A 188 -14.33 -36.34 -2.06
CA THR A 188 -14.96 -35.24 -1.28
C THR A 188 -13.91 -34.32 -0.67
N ALA A 189 -14.29 -33.05 -0.48
CA ALA A 189 -13.50 -32.06 0.24
C ALA A 189 -14.40 -31.25 1.18
N THR A 190 -13.91 -30.92 2.37
CA THR A 190 -14.66 -30.14 3.35
C THR A 190 -14.59 -28.64 3.05
N LEU A 191 -15.73 -27.97 3.17
CA LEU A 191 -15.83 -26.52 3.19
C LEU A 191 -15.89 -26.06 4.64
N ASN A 192 -14.91 -25.25 5.03
CA ASN A 192 -14.79 -24.73 6.40
C ASN A 192 -15.60 -23.43 6.61
N SER A 193 -16.26 -22.92 5.58
CA SER A 193 -17.31 -21.90 5.67
C SER A 193 -18.44 -22.28 4.74
N THR A 194 -19.67 -22.06 5.20
CA THR A 194 -20.86 -22.30 4.39
C THR A 194 -21.18 -21.13 3.48
N SER A 195 -20.50 -19.99 3.54
CA SER A 195 -20.79 -18.86 2.65
C SER A 195 -19.54 -18.02 2.37
N GLY A 196 -19.43 -17.54 1.12
CA GLY A 196 -18.31 -16.70 0.69
C GLY A 196 -17.05 -17.48 0.35
N SER A 197 -17.04 -18.81 0.32
CA SER A 197 -15.81 -19.52 -0.03
C SER A 197 -15.48 -19.42 -1.52
N ILE A 198 -14.25 -19.04 -1.86
CA ILE A 198 -13.70 -19.29 -3.20
C ILE A 198 -13.10 -20.69 -3.20
N VAL A 199 -13.52 -21.50 -4.17
CA VAL A 199 -13.05 -22.86 -4.39
C VAL A 199 -12.28 -22.89 -5.69
N ILE A 200 -11.05 -23.39 -5.65
CA ILE A 200 -10.20 -23.60 -6.81
C ILE A 200 -10.03 -25.10 -6.99
N VAL A 201 -10.49 -25.63 -8.13
CA VAL A 201 -10.26 -27.01 -8.52
C VAL A 201 -9.19 -27.02 -9.61
N ARG A 202 -8.10 -27.75 -9.32
CA ARG A 202 -7.04 -28.09 -10.27
C ARG A 202 -7.20 -29.56 -10.65
N SER A 203 -7.23 -29.85 -11.95
CA SER A 203 -7.13 -31.20 -12.49
C SER A 203 -5.83 -31.34 -13.26
N LEU A 204 -5.11 -32.44 -13.05
CA LEU A 204 -3.86 -32.76 -13.75
C LEU A 204 -4.08 -33.97 -14.66
N ASP A 205 -3.53 -33.93 -15.88
CA ASP A 205 -3.49 -35.09 -16.79
C ASP A 205 -2.13 -35.81 -16.77
N ALA A 206 -2.03 -36.90 -17.54
CA ALA A 206 -0.79 -37.68 -17.67
C ALA A 206 0.34 -36.91 -18.36
N CYS A 207 0.03 -35.86 -19.14
CA CYS A 207 0.99 -34.97 -19.78
C CYS A 207 1.54 -33.89 -18.83
N GLY A 208 1.03 -33.79 -17.60
CA GLY A 208 1.38 -32.72 -16.66
C GLY A 208 0.72 -31.38 -16.99
N ARG A 209 -0.34 -31.36 -17.80
CA ARG A 209 -1.13 -30.16 -18.11
C ARG A 209 -2.17 -29.95 -17.01
N ASP A 210 -2.51 -28.69 -16.77
CA ASP A 210 -3.47 -28.30 -15.75
C ASP A 210 -4.72 -27.69 -16.35
N MET A 211 -5.87 -28.16 -15.87
CA MET A 211 -7.11 -27.39 -15.89
C MET A 211 -7.36 -26.78 -14.52
N ILE A 212 -7.53 -25.46 -14.48
CA ILE A 212 -7.86 -24.72 -13.26
C ILE A 212 -9.22 -24.08 -13.46
N SER A 213 -10.06 -24.18 -12.42
CA SER A 213 -11.42 -23.67 -12.42
C SER A 213 -11.75 -23.10 -11.05
N THR A 214 -12.45 -21.98 -11.04
CA THR A 214 -12.76 -21.20 -9.84
C THR A 214 -14.26 -21.11 -9.65
N PHE A 215 -14.69 -21.28 -8.42
CA PHE A 215 -16.08 -21.22 -8.01
C PHE A 215 -16.24 -20.33 -6.79
N THR A 216 -17.44 -19.80 -6.61
CA THR A 216 -17.89 -19.28 -5.32
C THR A 216 -18.97 -20.18 -4.74
N VAL A 217 -18.93 -20.35 -3.43
CA VAL A 217 -19.94 -21.09 -2.65
C VAL A 217 -20.69 -20.14 -1.75
N ALA A 218 -22.01 -20.18 -1.81
CA ALA A 218 -22.92 -19.44 -0.94
C ALA A 218 -24.02 -20.37 -0.45
N ARG A 219 -23.83 -20.92 0.76
CA ARG A 219 -24.66 -21.94 1.41
C ARG A 219 -24.70 -23.20 0.55
N ASP A 220 -25.86 -23.54 0.04
CA ASP A 220 -26.05 -24.61 -0.92
C ASP A 220 -26.04 -24.09 -2.36
N ALA A 221 -25.46 -22.94 -2.66
CA ALA A 221 -25.25 -22.51 -4.04
C ALA A 221 -23.77 -22.67 -4.42
N LEU A 222 -23.54 -23.17 -5.63
CA LEU A 222 -22.20 -23.27 -6.23
C LEU A 222 -22.26 -22.60 -7.60
N LEU A 223 -21.51 -21.50 -7.75
CA LEU A 223 -21.44 -20.74 -8.99
C LEU A 223 -20.03 -20.84 -9.57
N PHE A 224 -19.94 -21.22 -10.85
CA PHE A 224 -18.69 -21.16 -11.60
C PHE A 224 -18.37 -19.71 -11.99
N LEU A 225 -17.13 -19.29 -11.75
CA LEU A 225 -16.66 -17.95 -12.10
C LEU A 225 -15.87 -17.98 -13.42
N ASN A 226 -14.84 -18.83 -13.48
CA ASN A 226 -13.98 -18.96 -14.65
C ASN A 226 -13.18 -20.26 -14.61
N GLY A 227 -12.59 -20.62 -15.76
CA GLY A 227 -11.65 -21.72 -15.83
C GLY A 227 -10.81 -21.66 -17.11
N GLN A 228 -9.64 -22.28 -17.05
CA GLN A 228 -8.66 -22.30 -18.11
C GLN A 228 -7.96 -23.66 -18.18
N VAL A 229 -7.63 -24.08 -19.39
CA VAL A 229 -6.71 -25.19 -19.64
C VAL A 229 -5.47 -24.61 -20.30
N GLN A 230 -4.32 -24.74 -19.62
CA GLN A 230 -3.08 -24.07 -20.02
C GLN A 230 -3.28 -22.59 -20.40
N SER A 231 -2.50 -22.06 -21.38
CA SER A 231 -2.53 -20.68 -21.84
C SER A 231 -3.59 -20.37 -22.90
N THR A 232 -4.35 -21.36 -23.36
CA THR A 232 -4.89 -21.30 -24.73
C THR A 232 -6.37 -21.63 -24.84
N GLN A 233 -7.04 -22.14 -23.79
CA GLN A 233 -8.43 -22.58 -23.92
C GLN A 233 -9.29 -22.26 -22.69
N GLN A 234 -10.48 -21.70 -22.95
CA GLN A 234 -11.49 -21.46 -21.92
C GLN A 234 -12.26 -22.74 -21.59
N VAL A 235 -12.58 -22.87 -20.30
CA VAL A 235 -13.41 -23.96 -19.78
C VAL A 235 -14.88 -23.59 -19.92
N SER A 236 -15.68 -24.52 -20.43
CA SER A 236 -17.14 -24.42 -20.49
C SER A 236 -17.78 -25.02 -19.24
N THR A 237 -18.81 -24.36 -18.73
CA THR A 237 -19.62 -24.87 -17.62
C THR A 237 -21.06 -25.09 -18.09
N ARG A 238 -21.68 -26.16 -17.60
CA ARG A 238 -23.13 -26.34 -17.62
C ARG A 238 -23.61 -26.51 -16.19
N GLN A 239 -24.33 -25.51 -15.71
CA GLN A 239 -24.98 -25.60 -14.40
C GLN A 239 -26.13 -26.61 -14.48
N SER A 240 -25.98 -27.74 -13.79
CA SER A 240 -26.99 -28.81 -13.76
C SER A 240 -28.03 -28.58 -12.66
N SER A 241 -27.69 -27.77 -11.65
CA SER A 241 -28.60 -27.24 -10.63
C SER A 241 -27.97 -26.03 -9.92
N GLY A 242 -28.69 -25.37 -9.01
CA GLY A 242 -28.11 -24.36 -8.10
C GLY A 242 -26.84 -24.82 -7.35
N ARG A 243 -26.62 -26.14 -7.28
CA ARG A 243 -25.62 -26.81 -6.43
C ARG A 243 -24.51 -27.50 -7.18
N SER A 244 -24.66 -27.65 -8.49
CA SER A 244 -23.85 -28.57 -9.27
C SER A 244 -23.52 -27.96 -10.62
N ASN A 245 -22.23 -28.02 -10.96
CA ASN A 245 -21.71 -27.56 -12.24
C ASN A 245 -20.96 -28.72 -12.88
N VAL A 246 -21.30 -29.00 -14.14
CA VAL A 246 -20.53 -29.88 -15.02
C VAL A 246 -19.52 -29.03 -15.77
N ILE A 247 -18.26 -29.40 -15.68
CA ILE A 247 -17.13 -28.61 -16.15
C ILE A 247 -16.46 -29.36 -17.27
N THR A 248 -16.41 -28.75 -18.44
CA THR A 248 -15.88 -29.36 -19.65
C THR A 248 -14.90 -28.42 -20.35
N ALA A 249 -13.87 -28.97 -20.97
CA ALA A 249 -13.04 -28.22 -21.91
C ALA A 249 -12.84 -29.04 -23.19
N ALA A 250 -12.63 -28.35 -24.30
CA ALA A 250 -12.38 -29.01 -25.57
C ALA A 250 -11.04 -29.75 -25.53
N SER A 251 -10.95 -30.84 -26.30
CA SER A 251 -9.72 -31.64 -26.31
C SER A 251 -8.54 -30.82 -26.81
N ILE A 252 -7.43 -30.82 -26.06
CA ILE A 252 -6.16 -30.19 -26.45
C ILE A 252 -5.11 -31.20 -26.95
N GLY A 253 -5.60 -32.34 -27.47
CA GLY A 253 -4.77 -33.43 -27.98
C GLY A 253 -4.36 -34.42 -26.89
N ASN A 254 -4.23 -35.68 -27.28
CA ASN A 254 -3.87 -36.77 -26.38
C ASN A 254 -2.38 -36.70 -25.98
N CYS A 255 -2.08 -37.29 -24.84
CA CYS A 255 -0.74 -37.57 -24.38
C CYS A 255 -0.03 -38.60 -25.25
N ALA A 256 1.30 -38.63 -25.15
CA ALA A 256 2.15 -39.51 -25.95
C ALA A 256 1.88 -41.01 -25.67
N ASP A 257 1.28 -41.34 -24.51
CA ASP A 257 0.82 -42.67 -24.13
C ASP A 257 -0.60 -43.00 -24.64
N GLY A 258 -1.21 -42.10 -25.42
CA GLY A 258 -2.57 -42.23 -25.95
C GLY A 258 -3.68 -41.85 -24.94
N THR A 259 -3.33 -41.46 -23.71
CA THR A 259 -4.31 -41.01 -22.71
C THR A 259 -4.66 -39.52 -22.90
N ASP A 260 -5.82 -39.12 -22.38
CA ASP A 260 -6.70 -38.04 -22.89
C ASP A 260 -6.15 -36.63 -23.22
N GLY A 261 -6.94 -35.90 -24.02
CA GLY A 261 -6.93 -34.44 -24.15
C GLY A 261 -8.23 -33.76 -23.67
N VAL A 262 -9.28 -34.53 -23.38
CA VAL A 262 -10.59 -34.06 -22.89
C VAL A 262 -10.53 -33.78 -21.40
N TRP A 263 -11.24 -32.75 -20.94
CA TRP A 263 -11.37 -32.43 -19.53
C TRP A 263 -12.84 -32.41 -19.16
N ASP A 264 -13.25 -33.27 -18.24
CA ASP A 264 -14.64 -33.37 -17.80
C ASP A 264 -14.74 -33.84 -16.34
N TYR A 265 -15.37 -33.03 -15.51
CA TYR A 265 -15.74 -33.41 -14.14
C TYR A 265 -17.00 -32.68 -13.68
N THR A 266 -17.68 -33.23 -12.67
CA THR A 266 -18.80 -32.56 -11.99
C THR A 266 -18.37 -32.13 -10.59
N LEU A 267 -18.62 -30.88 -10.21
CA LEU A 267 -18.47 -30.41 -8.84
C LEU A 267 -19.84 -30.08 -8.25
N THR A 268 -20.12 -30.60 -7.07
CA THR A 268 -21.39 -30.41 -6.37
C THR A 268 -21.16 -30.01 -4.93
N VAL A 269 -21.95 -29.07 -4.41
CA VAL A 269 -22.03 -28.75 -2.98
C VAL A 269 -23.21 -29.46 -2.31
N ASN A 270 -22.98 -29.99 -1.12
CA ASN A 270 -24.03 -30.62 -0.31
C ASN A 270 -25.05 -29.58 0.22
N SER A 271 -26.14 -30.05 0.82
CA SER A 271 -27.25 -29.18 1.26
C SER A 271 -26.89 -28.33 2.45
N ALA A 272 -25.92 -28.78 3.23
CA ALA A 272 -25.41 -28.05 4.36
C ALA A 272 -24.41 -26.95 3.96
N GLY A 273 -23.91 -26.94 2.71
CA GLY A 273 -22.85 -26.02 2.29
C GLY A 273 -21.48 -26.33 2.91
N THR A 274 -21.29 -27.53 3.45
CA THR A 274 -20.11 -27.93 4.24
C THR A 274 -19.20 -28.92 3.51
N GLN A 275 -19.63 -29.46 2.37
CA GLN A 275 -18.86 -30.45 1.64
C GLN A 275 -19.03 -30.27 0.14
N LEU A 276 -17.91 -30.39 -0.58
CA LEU A 276 -17.84 -30.53 -2.02
C LEU A 276 -17.66 -32.00 -2.38
N THR A 277 -18.37 -32.44 -3.41
CA THR A 277 -18.17 -33.72 -4.07
C THR A 277 -17.72 -33.47 -5.49
N LEU A 278 -16.58 -34.03 -5.85
CA LEU A 278 -16.05 -34.02 -7.20
C LEU A 278 -16.21 -35.41 -7.81
N THR A 279 -16.87 -35.48 -8.95
CA THR A 279 -17.07 -36.71 -9.73
C THR A 279 -16.25 -36.63 -11.01
N ASN A 280 -15.41 -37.63 -11.26
CA ASN A 280 -14.64 -37.72 -12.49
C ASN A 280 -15.55 -38.21 -13.62
N ASN A 281 -15.88 -37.33 -14.57
CA ASN A 281 -16.65 -37.70 -15.75
C ASN A 281 -15.74 -38.13 -16.92
N ASN A 282 -14.43 -37.99 -16.76
CA ASN A 282 -13.47 -38.36 -17.78
C ASN A 282 -13.40 -39.88 -17.95
N ALA A 283 -13.07 -40.33 -19.18
CA ALA A 283 -12.91 -41.74 -19.49
C ALA A 283 -11.65 -42.36 -18.84
N ASN A 284 -10.72 -41.52 -18.37
CA ASN A 284 -9.48 -41.94 -17.72
C ASN A 284 -9.46 -41.54 -16.24
N ASN A 285 -8.59 -42.20 -15.47
CA ASN A 285 -8.35 -41.81 -14.07
C ASN A 285 -7.78 -40.39 -14.00
N ARG A 286 -8.21 -39.62 -13.00
CA ARG A 286 -7.77 -38.23 -12.83
C ARG A 286 -7.38 -37.90 -11.41
N ASN A 287 -6.38 -37.03 -11.30
CA ASN A 287 -5.97 -36.41 -10.05
C ASN A 287 -6.57 -35.01 -9.98
N TYR A 288 -7.15 -34.68 -8.84
CA TYR A 288 -7.73 -33.38 -8.56
C TYR A 288 -7.16 -32.81 -7.28
N THR A 289 -6.98 -31.49 -7.23
CA THR A 289 -6.71 -30.76 -5.99
C THR A 289 -7.80 -29.72 -5.82
N ILE A 290 -8.52 -29.80 -4.70
CA ILE A 290 -9.53 -28.82 -4.32
C ILE A 290 -8.92 -27.94 -3.24
N THR A 291 -8.80 -26.65 -3.54
CA THR A 291 -8.35 -25.62 -2.59
C THR A 291 -9.54 -24.75 -2.21
N THR A 292 -9.76 -24.55 -0.92
CA THR A 292 -10.83 -23.70 -0.41
C THR A 292 -10.24 -22.51 0.35
N THR A 293 -10.89 -21.36 0.21
CA THR A 293 -10.60 -20.14 0.97
C THR A 293 -11.85 -19.73 1.74
N GLN A 294 -11.67 -19.04 2.87
CA GLN A 294 -12.75 -18.43 3.64
C GLN A 294 -12.72 -16.92 3.38
N LEU A 295 -13.69 -16.38 2.64
CA LEU A 295 -13.98 -14.94 2.67
C LEU A 295 -14.66 -14.57 3.99
#